data_AF-U7LG87-F1
#
_entry.id   AF-U7LG87-F1
#
_cell.length_a   1.000
_cell.length_b   1.000
_cell.length_c   1.000
_cell.angle_alpha   90.00
_cell.angle_beta   90.00
_cell.angle_gamma   90.00
#
_symmetry.space_group_name_H-M   'P 1'
#
loop_
_entity.id
_entity.type
_entity.pdbx_description
1 polymer ?
#
loop_
_entity_poly.entity_id
_entity_poly.type
_entity_poly.pdbx_seq_one_letter_code
_entity_poly.pdbx_strand_id
1 'polypeptide(L)'
;MYSSSPITFIAWECADLTAVRQVLAGVQRNGIYLYGEHLLLETSWLGQGARDFYATAWRWSADDCPLFYELARQGKVLITINTAVIACGDKEDIATARDCIAQELIAARNPQHLCKLLADAATKPT
;
A
#
# COMPACT_ATOMS: atom_id res chain seq x y z
N MET A 1 -14.96 7.45 16.69
CA MET A 1 -13.75 7.20 15.87
C MET A 1 -14.07 5.99 15.00
N TYR A 2 -14.20 6.18 13.68
CA TYR A 2 -14.18 5.03 12.78
C TYR A 2 -12.76 4.47 12.83
N SER A 3 -12.63 3.21 13.26
CA SER A 3 -11.36 2.49 13.18
C SER A 3 -11.16 2.12 11.72
N SER A 4 -10.20 2.73 11.03
CA SER A 4 -9.83 2.32 9.68
C SER A 4 -9.26 0.90 9.74
N SER A 5 -9.71 -0.01 8.87
CA SER A 5 -9.08 -1.33 8.73
C SER A 5 -7.61 -1.16 8.39
N PRO A 6 -6.68 -1.94 8.99
CA PRO A 6 -5.28 -1.89 8.61
C PRO A 6 -5.11 -2.17 7.12
N ILE A 7 -4.27 -1.36 6.48
CA ILE A 7 -3.84 -1.60 5.09
C ILE A 7 -2.45 -2.19 5.15
N THR A 8 -2.21 -3.31 4.49
CA THR A 8 -0.85 -3.85 4.34
C THR A 8 -0.35 -3.71 2.92
N PHE A 9 0.96 -3.50 2.80
CA PHE A 9 1.69 -3.39 1.56
C PHE A 9 2.67 -4.55 1.50
N ILE A 10 2.60 -5.33 0.44
CA ILE A 10 3.41 -6.54 0.28
C ILE A 10 3.98 -6.55 -1.13
N ALA A 11 5.29 -6.79 -1.25
CA ALA A 11 5.89 -7.05 -2.55
C ALA A 11 5.29 -8.33 -3.15
N TRP A 12 4.83 -8.23 -4.39
CA TRP A 12 4.46 -9.37 -5.21
C TRP A 12 5.63 -10.34 -5.49
N GLU A 13 6.71 -9.87 -6.14
CA GLU A 13 7.96 -10.62 -6.34
C GLU A 13 9.13 -10.01 -5.54
N CYS A 14 9.39 -8.72 -5.75
CA CYS A 14 10.39 -7.94 -5.03
C CYS A 14 10.05 -6.44 -5.20
N ALA A 15 10.09 -5.67 -4.12
CA ALA A 15 9.79 -4.25 -4.19
C ALA A 15 10.92 -3.44 -4.84
N ASP A 16 10.55 -2.38 -5.57
CA ASP A 16 11.52 -1.35 -5.95
C ASP A 16 11.85 -0.48 -4.74
N LEU A 17 12.88 -0.89 -3.99
CA LEU A 17 13.31 -0.20 -2.77
C LEU A 17 13.82 1.22 -3.02
N THR A 18 14.31 1.54 -4.21
CA THR A 18 14.74 2.89 -4.53
C THR A 18 13.52 3.80 -4.66
N ALA A 19 12.52 3.33 -5.41
CA ALA A 19 11.28 4.04 -5.60
C ALA A 19 10.47 4.17 -4.29
N VAL A 20 10.37 3.10 -3.48
CA VAL A 20 9.75 3.14 -2.15
C VAL A 20 10.37 4.22 -1.27
N ARG A 21 11.70 4.29 -1.21
CA ARG A 21 12.40 5.31 -0.40
C ARG A 21 12.10 6.71 -0.90
N GLN A 22 12.02 6.92 -2.21
CA GLN A 22 11.70 8.22 -2.80
C GLN A 22 10.27 8.66 -2.44
N VAL A 23 9.29 7.75 -2.58
CA VAL A 23 7.90 8.03 -2.23
C VAL A 23 7.76 8.39 -0.75
N LEU A 24 8.47 7.67 0.14
CA LEU A 24 8.39 7.87 1.58
C LEU A 24 9.30 9.00 2.11
N ALA A 25 10.14 9.61 1.28
CA ALA A 25 11.17 10.56 1.72
C ALA A 25 10.59 11.81 2.43
N GLY A 26 9.37 12.22 2.08
CA GLY A 26 8.70 13.39 2.64
C GLY A 26 7.91 13.12 3.93
N VAL A 27 7.84 11.87 4.40
CA VAL A 27 7.02 11.50 5.56
C VAL A 27 7.90 11.47 6.82
N GLN A 28 7.40 12.06 7.91
CA GLN A 28 8.14 12.09 9.18
C GLN A 28 8.40 10.67 9.67
N ARG A 29 9.63 10.37 10.11
CA ARG A 29 10.07 9.02 10.46
C ARG A 29 10.63 8.92 11.88
N ASN A 30 10.30 7.84 12.59
CA ASN A 30 10.97 7.38 13.81
C ASN A 30 11.19 5.87 13.73
N GLY A 31 12.44 5.47 13.50
CA GLY A 31 12.80 4.06 13.32
C GLY A 31 12.08 3.42 12.12
N ILE A 32 11.22 2.44 12.40
CA ILE A 32 10.41 1.74 11.40
C ILE A 32 9.03 2.38 11.19
N TYR A 33 8.68 3.41 11.96
CA TYR A 33 7.39 4.07 11.85
C TYR A 33 7.51 5.37 11.06
N LEU A 34 6.52 5.62 10.21
CA LEU A 34 6.28 6.89 9.54
C LEU A 34 4.94 7.48 9.98
N TYR A 35 4.90 8.80 10.09
CA TYR A 35 3.82 9.55 10.71
C TYR A 35 3.36 10.70 9.81
N GLY A 36 2.06 10.96 9.88
CA GLY A 36 1.41 12.16 9.37
C GLY A 36 0.29 12.57 10.33
N GLU A 37 -0.55 13.53 9.90
CA GLU A 37 -1.67 14.02 10.72
C GLU A 37 -2.63 12.89 11.12
N HIS A 38 -2.94 11.99 10.18
CA HIS A 38 -3.78 10.82 10.41
C HIS A 38 -3.02 9.50 10.21
N LEU A 39 -1.85 9.54 9.56
CA LEU A 39 -1.07 8.37 9.21
C LEU A 39 -0.25 7.81 10.38
N LEU A 40 -0.32 6.50 10.56
CA LEU A 40 0.66 5.67 11.27
C LEU A 40 1.00 4.48 10.39
N LEU A 41 2.16 4.53 9.74
CA LEU A 41 2.67 3.51 8.83
C LEU A 41 3.89 2.82 9.46
N GLU A 42 3.76 1.54 9.77
CA GLU A 42 4.91 0.71 10.14
C GLU A 42 5.52 0.09 8.88
N THR A 43 6.83 0.16 8.71
CA THR A 43 7.54 -0.43 7.56
C THR A 43 8.55 -1.47 7.99
N SER A 44 8.98 -2.30 7.05
CA SER A 44 10.23 -3.02 7.13
C SER A 44 11.42 -2.05 7.31
N TRP A 45 12.59 -2.61 7.67
CA TRP A 45 13.83 -1.85 7.60
C TRP A 45 14.09 -1.42 6.15
N LEU A 46 14.18 -0.10 5.94
CA LEU A 46 14.41 0.50 4.64
C LEU A 46 15.86 1.00 4.43
N GLY A 47 16.74 0.79 5.42
CA GLY A 47 18.12 1.25 5.34
C GLY A 47 19.00 0.41 4.41
N GLN A 48 20.31 0.62 4.50
CA GLN A 48 21.29 -0.13 3.71
C GLN A 48 21.15 -1.64 4.01
N GLY A 49 21.18 -2.46 2.96
CA GLY A 49 21.03 -3.92 3.07
C GLY A 49 19.58 -4.43 3.11
N ALA A 50 18.56 -3.55 3.08
CA ALA A 50 17.18 -3.97 2.87
C ALA A 50 17.05 -4.76 1.55
N ARG A 51 16.37 -5.92 1.62
CA ARG A 51 16.15 -6.81 0.47
C ARG A 51 14.76 -6.69 -0.12
N ASP A 52 13.79 -6.28 0.68
CA ASP A 52 12.40 -6.18 0.26
C ASP A 52 11.62 -5.20 1.17
N PHE A 53 10.37 -4.93 0.80
CA PHE A 53 9.48 -4.01 1.49
C PHE A 53 8.18 -4.69 1.94
N TYR A 54 7.85 -4.48 3.21
CA TYR A 54 6.52 -4.70 3.74
C TYR A 54 6.13 -3.48 4.58
N ALA A 55 4.85 -3.16 4.64
CA ALA A 55 4.36 -2.12 5.53
C ALA A 55 2.92 -2.36 5.95
N THR A 56 2.54 -1.78 7.10
CA THR A 56 1.16 -1.77 7.58
C THR A 56 0.78 -0.37 8.01
N ALA A 57 -0.22 0.22 7.37
CA ALA A 57 -0.86 1.45 7.82
C ALA A 57 -1.91 1.09 8.87
N TRP A 58 -1.55 1.24 10.14
CA TRP A 58 -2.41 0.97 11.30
C TRP A 58 -3.46 2.06 11.51
N ARG A 59 -3.15 3.28 11.09
CA ARG A 59 -4.06 4.43 11.12
C ARG A 59 -3.86 5.25 9.86
N TRP A 60 -4.96 5.66 9.24
CA TRP A 60 -4.96 6.40 7.98
C TRP A 60 -6.35 6.99 7.71
N SER A 61 -6.39 7.92 6.76
CA SER A 61 -7.57 8.64 6.28
C SER A 61 -7.62 8.65 4.74
N ALA A 62 -8.72 9.13 4.17
CA ALA A 62 -8.84 9.25 2.71
C ALA A 62 -7.73 10.14 2.09
N ASP A 63 -7.23 11.11 2.84
CA ASP A 63 -6.16 12.03 2.40
C ASP A 63 -4.80 11.33 2.25
N ASP A 64 -4.63 10.14 2.86
CA ASP A 64 -3.41 9.32 2.73
C ASP A 64 -3.42 8.45 1.46
N CYS A 65 -4.56 8.33 0.75
CA CYS A 65 -4.69 7.46 -0.43
C CYS A 65 -3.75 7.80 -1.59
N PRO A 66 -3.43 9.08 -1.91
CA PRO A 66 -2.43 9.40 -2.92
C PRO A 66 -1.05 8.81 -2.61
N LEU A 67 -0.64 8.81 -1.33
CA LEU A 67 0.60 8.17 -0.89
C LEU A 67 0.54 6.66 -1.12
N PHE A 68 -0.57 6.01 -0.75
CA PHE A 68 -0.73 4.56 -0.91
C PHE A 68 -0.72 4.14 -2.38
N TYR A 69 -1.39 4.89 -3.24
CA TYR A 69 -1.41 4.63 -4.68
C TYR A 69 -0.01 4.77 -5.29
N GLU A 70 0.70 5.85 -4.97
CA GLU A 70 2.03 6.09 -5.50
C GLU A 70 3.04 5.07 -4.96
N LEU A 71 2.93 4.69 -3.69
CA LEU A 71 3.75 3.64 -3.07
C LEU A 71 3.52 2.29 -3.75
N ALA A 72 2.27 1.90 -3.98
CA ALA A 72 1.93 0.65 -4.64
C ALA A 72 2.44 0.61 -6.09
N ARG A 73 2.23 1.69 -6.83
CA ARG A 73 2.63 1.80 -8.24
C ARG A 73 4.15 1.83 -8.42
N GLN A 74 4.83 2.72 -7.71
CA GLN A 74 6.26 2.92 -7.88
C GLN A 74 7.07 1.84 -7.16
N GLY A 75 6.63 1.46 -5.95
CA GLY A 75 7.28 0.44 -5.15
C GLY A 75 7.02 -0.98 -5.64
N LYS A 76 6.13 -1.15 -6.63
CA LYS A 76 5.69 -2.45 -7.14
C LYS A 76 5.22 -3.35 -6.00
N VAL A 77 4.28 -2.84 -5.20
CA VAL A 77 3.69 -3.55 -4.07
C VAL A 77 2.18 -3.60 -4.17
N LEU A 78 1.60 -4.69 -3.66
CA LEU A 78 0.18 -4.91 -3.57
C LEU A 78 -0.34 -4.28 -2.29
N ILE A 79 -1.53 -3.72 -2.34
CA ILE A 79 -2.26 -3.25 -1.18
C ILE A 79 -3.27 -4.34 -0.81
N THR A 80 -3.30 -4.76 0.46
CA THR A 80 -4.37 -5.62 0.98
C THR A 80 -5.11 -4.92 2.10
N ILE A 81 -6.43 -5.03 2.06
CA ILE A 81 -7.34 -4.50 3.08
C ILE A 81 -8.54 -5.43 3.16
N ASN A 82 -8.83 -5.94 4.36
CA ASN A 82 -9.88 -6.94 4.58
C ASN A 82 -9.72 -8.12 3.59
N THR A 83 -10.68 -8.31 2.68
CA THR A 83 -10.64 -9.38 1.65
C THR A 83 -10.29 -8.87 0.25
N ALA A 84 -9.92 -7.60 0.10
CA ALA A 84 -9.55 -7.00 -1.17
C ALA A 84 -8.04 -7.01 -1.36
N VAL A 85 -7.60 -7.44 -2.54
CA VAL A 85 -6.24 -7.21 -3.04
C VAL A 85 -6.30 -6.12 -4.10
N ILE A 86 -5.30 -5.25 -4.11
CA ILE A 86 -5.29 -4.10 -4.99
C ILE A 86 -3.89 -3.95 -5.56
N ALA A 87 -3.73 -4.30 -6.83
CA ALA A 87 -2.58 -3.90 -7.62
C ALA A 87 -2.80 -2.49 -8.16
N CYS A 88 -1.83 -1.61 -7.94
CA CYS A 88 -1.78 -0.29 -8.56
C CYS A 88 -0.64 -0.32 -9.56
N GLY A 89 -0.93 -0.19 -10.86
CA GLY A 89 0.07 -0.36 -11.89
C GLY A 89 -0.54 -0.21 -13.28
N ASP A 90 0.28 -0.37 -14.30
CA ASP A 90 -0.23 -0.46 -15.67
C ASP A 90 -0.86 -1.84 -15.95
N LYS A 91 -1.26 -2.09 -17.21
CA LYS A 91 -1.89 -3.36 -17.58
C LYS A 91 -0.95 -4.56 -17.44
N GLU A 92 0.35 -4.36 -17.65
CA GLU A 92 1.36 -5.41 -17.54
C GLU A 92 1.59 -5.74 -16.08
N ASP A 93 1.74 -4.72 -15.23
CA ASP A 93 1.83 -4.92 -13.78
C ASP A 93 0.58 -5.63 -13.24
N ILE A 94 -0.61 -5.22 -13.65
CA ILE A 94 -1.85 -5.88 -13.21
C ILE A 94 -1.89 -7.34 -13.67
N ALA A 95 -1.39 -7.66 -14.87
CA ALA A 95 -1.35 -9.03 -15.38
C ALA A 95 -0.36 -9.89 -14.59
N THR A 96 0.85 -9.37 -14.35
CA THR A 96 1.87 -10.07 -13.55
C THR A 96 1.38 -10.33 -12.12
N ALA A 97 0.76 -9.34 -11.47
CA ALA A 97 0.19 -9.53 -10.12
C ALA A 97 -0.84 -10.64 -10.10
N ARG A 98 -1.69 -10.70 -11.12
CA ARG A 98 -2.71 -11.73 -11.31
C ARG A 98 -2.13 -13.13 -11.43
N ASP A 99 -1.05 -13.28 -12.17
CA ASP A 99 -0.38 -14.57 -12.34
C ASP A 99 0.30 -15.02 -11.04
N CYS A 100 0.81 -14.08 -10.25
CA CYS A 100 1.46 -14.37 -8.97
C CYS A 100 0.48 -14.80 -7.87
N ILE A 101 -0.79 -14.44 -7.95
CA ILE A 101 -1.71 -14.62 -6.83
C ILE A 101 -2.93 -15.48 -7.25
N ALA A 102 -3.03 -16.64 -6.64
CA ALA A 102 -3.89 -17.74 -7.08
C ALA A 102 -5.42 -17.53 -6.90
N GLN A 103 -5.90 -16.38 -6.40
CA GLN A 103 -7.33 -16.12 -6.09
C GLN A 103 -7.87 -14.71 -6.44
N GLU A 104 -7.16 -13.91 -7.24
CA GLU A 104 -7.23 -12.44 -7.20
C GLU A 104 -8.54 -11.73 -7.59
N LEU A 105 -9.05 -10.93 -6.64
CA LEU A 105 -9.71 -9.66 -6.93
C LEU A 105 -8.63 -8.56 -6.99
N ILE A 106 -8.32 -8.01 -8.17
CA ILE A 106 -7.49 -6.79 -8.36
C ILE A 106 -8.40 -5.62 -8.67
N ALA A 107 -8.23 -4.50 -7.95
CA ALA A 107 -9.24 -3.45 -7.99
C ALA A 107 -8.82 -2.05 -8.50
N ALA A 108 -7.61 -1.52 -8.31
CA ALA A 108 -7.35 -0.10 -8.61
C ALA A 108 -6.70 0.14 -9.99
N ARG A 109 -7.04 1.26 -10.63
CA ARG A 109 -6.39 1.73 -11.88
C ARG A 109 -5.89 3.16 -11.78
N ASN A 110 -6.34 3.92 -10.79
CA ASN A 110 -5.96 5.31 -10.51
C ASN A 110 -6.25 5.63 -9.03
N PRO A 111 -5.77 6.79 -8.50
CA PRO A 111 -5.96 7.16 -7.10
C PRO A 111 -7.43 7.28 -6.67
N GLN A 112 -8.30 7.84 -7.53
CA GLN A 112 -9.73 8.02 -7.21
C GLN A 112 -10.45 6.68 -7.04
N HIS A 113 -10.10 5.71 -7.89
CA HIS A 113 -10.61 4.36 -7.79
C HIS A 113 -10.11 3.67 -6.52
N LEU A 114 -8.83 3.86 -6.15
CA LEU A 114 -8.30 3.37 -4.88
C LEU A 114 -9.08 3.93 -3.69
N CYS A 115 -9.34 5.25 -3.64
CA CYS A 115 -10.14 5.85 -2.57
C CYS A 115 -11.51 5.18 -2.42
N LYS A 116 -12.20 4.93 -3.54
CA LYS A 116 -13.50 4.27 -3.53
C LYS A 116 -13.41 2.83 -2.98
N LEU A 117 -12.41 2.07 -3.41
CA LEU A 117 -12.22 0.69 -2.98
C LEU A 117 -11.84 0.58 -1.51
N LEU A 118 -10.99 1.48 -1.03
CA LEU A 118 -10.61 1.56 0.38
C LEU A 118 -11.82 1.96 1.26
N ALA A 119 -12.65 2.89 0.78
CA ALA A 119 -13.89 3.27 1.47
C ALA A 119 -14.92 2.13 1.52
N ASP A 120 -15.11 1.41 0.41
CA ASP A 120 -15.97 0.23 0.35
C ASP A 120 -15.44 -0.90 1.25
N ALA A 121 -14.11 -1.06 1.36
CA ALA A 121 -13.50 -2.02 2.26
C ALA A 121 -13.71 -1.63 3.73
N ALA A 122 -13.53 -0.36 4.08
CA ALA A 122 -13.67 0.15 5.45
C ALA A 122 -15.11 0.10 6.00
N THR A 123 -16.12 -0.06 5.14
CA THR A 123 -17.55 -0.05 5.52
C THR A 123 -18.19 -1.43 5.67
N LYS A 124 -17.49 -2.51 5.26
CA LYS A 124 -18.01 -3.88 5.43
C LYS A 124 -17.79 -4.36 6.87
N PRO A 125 -18.85 -4.76 7.60
CA PRO A 125 -18.67 -5.51 8.84
C PRO A 125 -18.06 -6.88 8.49
N THR A 126 -16.94 -7.20 9.13
CA THR A 126 -16.30 -8.53 9.12
C THR A 126 -17.18 -9.57 9.80
#